data_AF-A0A0R1MJB9-F1
#
_entry.id   AF-A0A0R1MJB9-F1
#
_cell.length_a   1.000
_cell.length_b   1.000
_cell.length_c   1.000
_cell.angle_alpha   90.00
_cell.angle_beta   90.00
_cell.angle_gamma   90.00
#
_symmetry.space_group_name_H-M   'P 1'
#
loop_
_entity.id
_entity.type
_entity.pdbx_description
1 polymer ?
#
loop_
_entity_poly.entity_id
_entity_poly.type
_entity_poly.pdbx_seq_one_letter_code
_entity_poly.pdbx_strand_id
1 'polypeptide(L)'
;MLKEGVLVKMEKHTDRVIAKIVIILISIHLIAPIVATIMYSFAKSWVNTIFPDGWTIEWYLQLITNSDFLSALIRSIILGVITTIIAMCCFLPVVFYANVYDETIKAKLRFITVLPFTIPGIILVTGLVRVYANLPIPQMLVLLLAISLLSLPVTYQALDNAFIAHDFRAMF
;
A
#
# COMPACT_ATOMS: atom_id res chain seq x y z
N MET A 1 -43.07 -21.56 -20.45
CA MET A 1 -42.27 -20.76 -21.38
C MET A 1 -42.40 -19.24 -21.21
N LEU A 2 -43.50 -18.56 -21.57
CA LEU A 2 -43.55 -17.07 -21.47
C LEU A 2 -43.55 -16.51 -20.02
N LYS A 3 -44.12 -17.25 -19.05
CA LYS A 3 -44.11 -16.85 -17.63
C LYS A 3 -42.72 -16.99 -16.99
N GLU A 4 -41.97 -18.04 -17.31
CA GLU A 4 -40.64 -18.25 -16.71
C GLU A 4 -39.65 -17.16 -17.10
N GLY A 5 -39.69 -16.68 -18.36
CA GLY A 5 -38.81 -15.60 -18.82
C GLY A 5 -39.05 -14.24 -18.13
N VAL A 6 -40.29 -13.95 -17.72
CA VAL A 6 -40.63 -12.71 -17.00
C VAL A 6 -40.16 -12.78 -15.55
N LEU A 7 -40.32 -13.93 -14.91
CA LEU A 7 -39.95 -14.16 -13.51
C LEU A 7 -38.41 -14.11 -13.35
N VAL A 8 -37.67 -14.75 -14.26
CA VAL A 8 -36.19 -14.69 -14.29
C VAL A 8 -35.68 -13.27 -14.57
N LYS A 9 -36.37 -12.47 -15.39
CA LYS A 9 -35.99 -11.09 -15.68
C LYS A 9 -36.22 -10.15 -14.48
N MET A 10 -37.28 -10.39 -13.70
CA MET A 10 -37.57 -9.65 -12.47
C MET A 10 -36.56 -9.97 -11.36
N GLU A 11 -36.22 -11.24 -11.16
CA GLU A 11 -35.21 -11.69 -10.17
C GLU A 11 -33.85 -11.05 -10.44
N LYS A 12 -33.40 -11.09 -11.71
CA LYS A 12 -32.13 -10.48 -12.15
C LYS A 12 -32.09 -8.95 -11.99
N HIS A 13 -33.24 -8.27 -11.98
CA HIS A 13 -33.32 -6.82 -11.75
C HIS A 13 -33.24 -6.48 -10.26
N THR A 14 -33.90 -7.26 -9.41
CA THR A 14 -33.84 -7.15 -7.94
C THR A 14 -32.41 -7.39 -7.44
N ASP A 15 -31.73 -8.42 -7.94
CA ASP A 15 -30.34 -8.72 -7.59
C ASP A 15 -29.38 -7.57 -7.94
N ARG A 16 -29.59 -6.92 -9.09
CA ARG A 16 -28.80 -5.76 -9.51
C ARG A 16 -29.03 -4.54 -8.62
N VAL A 17 -30.26 -4.35 -8.13
CA VAL A 17 -30.57 -3.24 -7.21
C VAL A 17 -29.95 -3.50 -5.83
N ILE A 18 -30.07 -4.72 -5.31
CA ILE A 18 -29.44 -5.12 -4.06
C ILE A 18 -27.91 -4.97 -4.16
N ALA A 19 -27.30 -5.49 -5.22
CA ALA A 19 -25.86 -5.34 -5.45
C ALA A 19 -25.43 -3.86 -5.49
N LYS A 20 -26.18 -3.00 -6.17
CA LYS A 20 -25.91 -1.55 -6.19
C LYS A 20 -25.99 -0.92 -4.79
N ILE A 21 -27.02 -1.25 -4.02
CA ILE A 21 -27.17 -0.74 -2.64
C ILE A 21 -26.00 -1.18 -1.76
N VAL A 22 -25.63 -2.46 -1.83
CA VAL A 22 -24.49 -3.02 -1.09
C VAL A 22 -23.20 -2.31 -1.47
N ILE A 23 -22.93 -2.13 -2.76
CA ILE A 23 -21.75 -1.40 -3.23
C ILE A 23 -21.74 0.03 -2.71
N ILE A 24 -22.87 0.75 -2.77
CA ILE A 24 -22.98 2.13 -2.27
C ILE A 24 -22.70 2.18 -0.75
N LEU A 25 -23.28 1.27 0.03
CA LEU A 25 -23.05 1.22 1.48
C LEU A 25 -21.57 0.96 1.81
N ILE A 26 -20.93 0.02 1.10
CA ILE A 26 -19.50 -0.26 1.27
C ILE A 26 -18.67 0.97 0.87
N SER A 27 -18.97 1.61 -0.26
CA SER A 27 -18.27 2.82 -0.70
C SER A 27 -18.40 3.95 0.31
N ILE A 28 -19.60 4.19 0.85
CA ILE A 28 -19.81 5.20 1.90
C ILE A 28 -18.97 4.86 3.13
N HIS A 29 -18.97 3.60 3.56
CA HIS A 29 -18.19 3.16 4.72
C HIS A 29 -16.67 3.36 4.52
N LEU A 30 -16.15 3.11 3.33
CA LEU A 30 -14.72 3.31 3.01
C LEU A 30 -14.35 4.79 2.85
N ILE A 31 -15.25 5.61 2.31
CA ILE A 31 -15.01 7.05 2.07
C ILE A 31 -15.19 7.87 3.35
N ALA A 32 -16.10 7.46 4.24
CA ALA A 32 -16.39 8.13 5.51
C ALA A 32 -15.15 8.51 6.34
N PRO A 33 -14.19 7.60 6.64
CA PRO A 33 -13.00 7.96 7.41
C PRO A 33 -12.09 8.94 6.67
N ILE A 34 -11.99 8.85 5.34
CA ILE A 34 -11.18 9.79 4.53
C ILE A 34 -11.78 11.20 4.62
N VAL A 35 -13.09 11.32 4.47
CA VAL A 35 -13.80 12.59 4.62
C VAL A 35 -13.66 13.13 6.05
N ALA A 36 -13.79 12.28 7.06
CA ALA A 36 -13.60 12.66 8.45
C ALA A 36 -12.17 13.16 8.72
N THR A 37 -11.14 12.50 8.18
CA THR A 37 -9.74 12.96 8.28
C THR A 37 -9.51 14.31 7.59
N ILE A 38 -10.10 14.53 6.41
CA ILE A 38 -10.03 15.82 5.71
C ILE A 38 -10.73 16.91 6.52
N MET A 39 -11.93 16.63 7.05
CA MET A 39 -12.60 17.59 7.93
C MET A 39 -11.76 17.86 9.19
N TYR A 40 -11.15 16.83 9.77
CA TYR A 40 -10.31 16.99 10.95
C TYR A 40 -9.06 17.83 10.70
N SER A 41 -8.46 17.76 9.51
CA SER A 41 -7.27 18.56 9.19
C SER A 41 -7.55 20.07 9.11
N PHE A 42 -8.80 20.48 8.91
CA PHE A 42 -9.23 21.88 8.98
C PHE A 42 -9.86 22.25 10.33
N ALA A 43 -10.07 21.29 11.24
CA ALA A 43 -10.72 21.57 12.52
C ALA A 43 -9.75 22.28 13.47
N LYS A 44 -10.21 23.34 14.13
CA LYS A 44 -9.44 24.01 15.20
C LYS A 44 -9.33 23.13 16.46
N SER A 45 -10.45 22.52 16.83
CA SER A 45 -10.60 21.54 17.90
C SER A 45 -11.81 20.68 17.54
N TRP A 46 -11.66 19.36 17.67
CA TRP A 46 -12.73 18.41 17.41
C TRP A 46 -12.57 17.21 18.36
N VAL A 47 -12.90 17.45 19.62
CA VAL A 47 -12.78 16.47 20.70
C VAL A 47 -14.13 16.36 21.39
N ASN A 48 -14.68 15.14 21.47
CA ASN A 48 -15.96 14.85 22.12
C ASN A 48 -17.19 15.60 21.55
N THR A 49 -17.11 16.12 20.33
CA THR A 49 -18.20 16.82 19.64
C THR A 49 -18.55 16.18 18.30
N ILE A 50 -19.81 16.30 17.87
CA ILE A 50 -20.26 15.79 16.55
C ILE A 50 -19.71 16.67 15.42
N PHE A 51 -19.52 17.97 15.67
CA PHE A 51 -18.96 18.94 14.73
C PHE A 51 -17.76 19.67 15.36
N PRO A 52 -16.78 20.11 14.56
CA PRO A 52 -15.63 20.85 15.06
C PRO A 52 -16.04 22.23 15.60
N ASP A 53 -15.30 22.73 16.58
CA ASP A 53 -15.55 24.03 17.23
C ASP A 53 -15.33 25.22 16.26
N GLY A 54 -14.63 24.98 15.15
CA GLY A 54 -14.38 25.94 14.09
C GLY A 54 -13.43 25.41 13.03
N TRP A 55 -13.36 26.12 11.90
CA TRP A 55 -12.50 25.78 10.77
C TRP A 55 -11.29 26.71 10.71
N THR A 56 -10.11 26.17 10.43
CA THR A 56 -8.85 26.91 10.32
C THR A 56 -7.94 26.29 9.27
N ILE A 57 -7.06 27.10 8.68
CA ILE A 57 -5.96 26.65 7.81
C ILE A 57 -4.59 26.79 8.50
N GLU A 58 -4.59 27.23 9.77
CA GLU A 58 -3.38 27.51 10.55
C GLU A 58 -2.45 26.30 10.64
N TRP A 59 -2.99 25.09 10.77
CA TRP A 59 -2.19 23.86 10.82
C TRP A 59 -1.34 23.66 9.57
N TYR A 60 -1.88 23.98 8.39
CA TYR A 60 -1.14 23.90 7.13
C TYR A 60 -0.03 24.95 7.04
N LEU A 61 -0.28 26.17 7.52
CA LEU A 61 0.75 27.20 7.62
C LEU A 61 1.87 26.77 8.57
N GLN A 62 1.52 26.27 9.76
CA GLN A 62 2.48 25.75 10.73
C GLN A 62 3.32 24.61 10.13
N LEU A 63 2.68 23.65 9.43
CA LEU A 63 3.35 22.54 8.74
C LEU A 63 4.39 23.01 7.72
N ILE A 64 4.04 23.99 6.87
CA ILE A 64 4.94 24.51 5.83
C ILE A 64 6.05 25.38 6.41
N THR A 65 5.81 26.09 7.51
CA THR A 65 6.85 26.87 8.20
C THR A 65 7.79 26.02 9.05
N ASN A 66 7.43 24.77 9.34
CA ASN A 66 8.24 23.88 10.17
C ASN A 66 9.33 23.19 9.33
N SER A 67 10.58 23.61 9.51
CA SER A 67 11.74 23.07 8.79
C SER A 67 11.97 21.58 9.07
N ASP A 68 11.72 21.12 10.30
CA ASP A 68 11.92 19.72 10.67
C ASP A 68 10.91 18.83 9.94
N PHE A 69 9.65 19.26 9.90
CA PHE A 69 8.59 18.58 9.15
C PHE A 69 8.93 18.50 7.66
N LEU A 70 9.28 19.63 7.03
CA LEU A 70 9.65 19.65 5.61
C LEU A 70 10.86 18.77 5.32
N SER A 71 11.88 18.80 6.19
CA SER A 71 13.07 17.97 6.02
C SER A 71 12.73 16.47 6.14
N ALA A 72 11.86 16.09 7.06
CA ALA A 72 11.40 14.73 7.23
C ALA A 72 10.56 14.27 6.02
N LEU A 73 9.64 15.11 5.54
CA LEU A 73 8.83 14.85 4.36
C LEU A 73 9.69 14.59 3.12
N ILE A 74 10.66 15.46 2.86
CA ILE A 74 11.60 15.31 1.73
C ILE A 74 12.41 14.03 1.86
N ARG A 75 12.95 13.74 3.06
CA ARG A 75 13.70 12.49 3.31
C ARG A 75 12.82 11.27 3.04
N SER A 76 11.57 11.25 3.48
CA SER A 76 10.63 10.16 3.23
C SER A 76 10.32 9.96 1.75
N ILE A 77 10.11 11.05 1.00
CA ILE A 77 9.88 10.99 -0.45
C ILE A 77 11.11 10.43 -1.17
N ILE A 78 12.30 10.99 -0.90
CA ILE A 78 13.56 10.52 -1.49
C ILE A 78 13.78 9.05 -1.18
N LEU A 79 13.58 8.66 0.08
CA LEU A 79 13.78 7.28 0.52
C LEU A 79 12.80 6.32 -0.15
N GLY A 80 11.52 6.72 -0.30
CA GLY A 80 10.52 5.96 -1.01
C GLY A 80 10.88 5.75 -2.49
N VAL A 81 11.24 6.81 -3.19
CA VAL A 81 11.63 6.75 -4.61
C VAL A 81 12.86 5.86 -4.81
N ILE A 82 13.92 6.07 -4.02
CA ILE A 82 15.14 5.27 -4.12
C ILE A 82 14.84 3.80 -3.81
N THR A 83 14.04 3.53 -2.79
CA THR A 83 13.62 2.17 -2.43
C THR A 83 12.89 1.49 -3.59
N THR A 84 11.93 2.19 -4.22
CA THR A 84 11.20 1.66 -5.37
C THR A 84 12.13 1.36 -6.54
N ILE A 85 13.06 2.27 -6.86
CA ILE A 85 14.03 2.06 -7.95
C ILE A 85 14.90 0.83 -7.66
N ILE A 86 15.47 0.73 -6.46
CA ILE A 86 16.30 -0.41 -6.06
C ILE A 86 15.50 -1.71 -6.16
N ALA A 87 14.28 -1.73 -5.61
CA ALA A 87 13.43 -2.91 -5.62
C ALA A 87 13.08 -3.33 -7.06
N MET A 88 12.72 -2.38 -7.94
CA MET A 88 12.44 -2.66 -9.35
C MET A 88 13.68 -3.19 -10.07
N CYS A 89 14.84 -2.54 -9.94
CA CYS A 89 16.07 -2.98 -10.59
C CYS A 89 16.49 -4.40 -10.16
N CYS A 90 16.28 -4.74 -8.88
CA CYS A 90 16.60 -6.08 -8.37
C CYS A 90 15.56 -7.14 -8.78
N PHE A 91 14.26 -6.85 -8.68
CA PHE A 91 13.21 -7.86 -8.82
C PHE A 91 12.62 -7.98 -10.20
N LEU A 92 12.57 -6.91 -10.99
CA LEU A 92 12.05 -6.97 -12.36
C LEU A 92 12.72 -8.05 -13.21
N PRO A 93 14.06 -8.17 -13.29
CA PRO A 93 14.69 -9.23 -14.09
C PRO A 93 14.38 -10.64 -13.55
N VAL A 94 14.30 -10.78 -12.23
CA VAL A 94 14.05 -12.05 -11.56
C VAL A 94 12.60 -12.52 -11.78
N VAL A 95 11.62 -11.61 -11.65
CA VAL A 95 10.20 -11.89 -11.89
C VAL A 95 9.93 -12.12 -13.37
N PHE A 96 10.56 -11.35 -14.26
CA PHE A 96 10.51 -11.58 -15.70
C PHE A 96 10.99 -12.99 -16.04
N TYR A 97 12.17 -13.38 -15.53
CA TYR A 97 12.71 -14.71 -15.77
C TYR A 97 11.79 -15.82 -15.25
N ALA A 98 11.24 -15.65 -14.04
CA ALA A 98 10.35 -16.62 -13.41
C ALA A 98 8.99 -16.76 -14.13
N ASN A 99 8.55 -15.72 -14.84
CA ASN A 99 7.30 -15.73 -15.61
C ASN A 99 7.48 -16.27 -17.04
N VAL A 100 8.63 -16.02 -17.67
CA VAL A 100 8.87 -16.37 -19.08
C VAL A 100 9.59 -17.71 -19.24
N TYR A 101 10.61 -18.00 -18.41
CA TYR A 101 11.50 -19.14 -18.63
C TYR A 101 11.33 -20.29 -17.63
N ASP A 102 11.19 -20.00 -16.33
CA ASP A 102 11.12 -21.04 -15.30
C ASP A 102 10.18 -20.67 -14.13
N GLU A 103 8.97 -21.23 -14.18
CA GLU A 103 7.94 -21.04 -13.15
C GLU A 103 8.33 -21.67 -11.79
N THR A 104 9.29 -22.59 -11.76
CA THR A 104 9.77 -23.23 -10.51
C THR A 104 10.42 -22.22 -9.57
N ILE A 105 11.00 -21.15 -10.12
CA ILE A 105 11.62 -20.08 -9.35
C ILE A 105 10.59 -19.26 -8.59
N LYS A 106 9.33 -19.18 -9.08
CA LYS A 106 8.25 -18.46 -8.39
C LYS A 106 8.02 -18.97 -6.98
N ALA A 107 8.09 -20.29 -6.77
CA ALA A 107 7.93 -20.89 -5.44
C ALA A 107 9.02 -20.43 -4.46
N LYS A 108 10.28 -20.32 -4.93
CA LYS A 108 11.41 -19.85 -4.12
C LYS A 108 11.31 -18.35 -3.81
N LEU A 109 10.93 -17.54 -4.81
CA LEU A 109 10.72 -16.11 -4.61
C LEU A 109 9.60 -15.85 -3.62
N ARG A 110 8.47 -16.55 -3.77
CA ARG A 110 7.35 -16.46 -2.83
C ARG A 110 7.80 -16.78 -1.40
N PHE A 111 8.58 -17.84 -1.21
CA PHE A 111 9.12 -18.16 0.12
C PHE A 111 9.97 -17.01 0.68
N ILE A 112 10.98 -16.53 -0.05
CA ILE A 112 11.88 -15.46 0.39
C ILE A 112 11.10 -14.18 0.73
N THR A 113 10.11 -13.84 -0.08
CA THR A 113 9.29 -12.64 0.13
C THR A 113 8.35 -12.75 1.34
N VAL A 114 7.92 -13.93 1.74
CA VAL A 114 7.04 -14.06 2.92
C VAL A 114 7.83 -14.01 4.23
N LEU A 115 9.10 -14.44 4.23
CA LEU A 115 9.97 -14.45 5.42
C LEU A 115 9.95 -13.17 6.26
N PRO A 116 10.13 -11.95 5.69
CA PRO A 116 10.14 -10.73 6.50
C PRO A 116 8.82 -10.48 7.24
N PHE A 117 7.68 -10.97 6.74
CA PHE A 117 6.39 -10.81 7.42
C PHE A 117 6.11 -11.87 8.49
N THR A 118 6.81 -13.01 8.44
CA THR A 118 6.70 -14.04 9.47
C THR A 118 7.24 -13.55 10.82
N ILE A 119 8.21 -12.62 10.78
CA ILE A 119 8.80 -12.05 12.00
C ILE A 119 8.00 -10.80 12.40
N PRO A 120 7.49 -10.72 13.64
CA PRO A 120 6.83 -9.52 14.15
C PRO A 120 7.69 -8.27 14.01
N GLY A 121 7.09 -7.16 13.58
CA GLY A 121 7.81 -5.91 13.31
C GLY A 121 8.64 -5.40 14.49
N ILE A 122 8.14 -5.53 15.73
CA ILE A 122 8.88 -5.11 16.93
C ILE A 122 10.18 -5.90 17.15
N ILE A 123 10.17 -7.19 16.80
CA ILE A 123 11.35 -8.06 16.92
C ILE A 123 12.38 -7.67 15.86
N LEU A 124 11.95 -7.41 14.62
CA LEU A 124 12.83 -6.92 13.56
C LEU A 124 13.49 -5.59 13.92
N VAL A 125 12.71 -4.61 14.41
CA VAL A 125 13.25 -3.29 14.78
C VAL A 125 14.26 -3.40 15.92
N THR A 126 13.91 -4.10 17.01
CA THR A 126 14.82 -4.25 18.15
C THR A 126 16.05 -5.09 17.82
N GLY A 127 15.93 -6.09 16.95
CA GLY A 127 17.07 -6.84 16.42
C GLY A 127 17.98 -5.97 15.56
N LEU A 128 17.40 -5.22 14.61
CA LEU A 128 18.14 -4.33 13.72
C LEU A 128 18.92 -3.28 14.52
N VAL A 129 18.28 -2.59 15.48
CA VAL A 129 18.92 -1.61 16.38
C VAL A 129 20.12 -2.21 17.09
N ARG A 130 20.01 -3.41 17.65
CA ARG A 130 21.14 -4.08 18.32
C ARG A 130 22.29 -4.40 17.37
N VAL A 131 21.99 -4.80 16.14
CA VAL A 131 23.00 -5.16 15.13
C VAL A 131 23.77 -3.92 14.65
N TYR A 132 23.09 -2.82 14.35
CA TYR A 132 23.77 -1.63 13.82
C TYR A 132 24.27 -0.66 14.90
N ALA A 133 23.87 -0.79 16.17
CA ALA A 133 24.24 0.13 17.25
C ALA A 133 25.77 0.35 17.37
N ASN A 134 26.57 -0.67 17.08
CA ASN A 134 28.03 -0.61 17.19
C ASN A 134 28.74 -0.54 15.83
N LEU A 135 28.00 -0.48 14.72
CA LEU A 135 28.57 -0.42 13.38
C LEU A 135 28.77 1.05 12.96
N PRO A 136 29.91 1.42 12.37
CA PRO A 136 30.15 2.78 11.88
C PRO A 136 29.46 3.01 10.51
N ILE A 137 28.19 2.62 10.41
CA ILE A 137 27.40 2.71 9.17
C ILE A 137 26.38 3.85 9.31
N PRO A 138 26.18 4.67 8.26
CA PRO A 138 25.16 5.71 8.29
C PRO A 138 23.75 5.14 8.52
N GLN A 139 23.03 5.69 9.50
CA GLN A 139 21.66 5.26 9.83
C GLN A 139 20.70 5.34 8.63
N MET A 140 20.90 6.34 7.75
CA MET A 140 20.11 6.50 6.52
C MET A 140 20.25 5.29 5.58
N LEU A 141 21.47 4.72 5.48
CA LEU A 141 21.72 3.55 4.66
C LEU A 141 21.07 2.30 5.26
N VAL A 142 21.16 2.12 6.58
CA VAL A 142 20.49 1.02 7.28
C VAL A 142 18.98 1.08 7.07
N LEU A 143 18.41 2.28 7.17
CA LEU A 143 16.98 2.50 6.95
C LEU A 143 16.58 2.20 5.50
N LEU A 144 17.36 2.65 4.52
CA LEU A 144 17.11 2.37 3.10
C LEU A 144 17.12 0.86 2.83
N LEU A 145 18.12 0.14 3.32
CA LEU A 145 18.22 -1.31 3.14
C LEU A 145 17.08 -2.05 3.85
N ALA A 146 16.73 -1.63 5.07
CA ALA A 146 15.64 -2.23 5.83
C ALA A 146 14.29 -2.05 5.12
N ILE A 147 13.96 -0.83 4.69
CA ILE A 147 12.70 -0.56 3.99
C ILE A 147 12.69 -1.25 2.61
N SER A 148 13.82 -1.30 1.92
CA SER A 148 13.95 -2.06 0.66
C SER A 148 13.66 -3.54 0.87
N LEU A 149 14.23 -4.15 1.90
CA LEU A 149 13.99 -5.56 2.24
C LEU A 149 12.53 -5.83 2.65
N LEU A 150 11.90 -4.90 3.38
CA LEU A 150 10.48 -5.00 3.74
C LEU A 150 9.54 -4.77 2.56
N SER A 151 9.97 -4.02 1.53
CA SER A 151 9.18 -3.74 0.32
C SER A 151 9.20 -4.87 -0.71
N LEU A 152 10.14 -5.82 -0.59
CA LEU A 152 10.29 -6.96 -1.51
C LEU A 152 9.01 -7.71 -1.81
N PRO A 153 8.17 -8.04 -0.82
CA PRO A 153 7.04 -8.91 -1.08
C PRO A 153 5.93 -8.19 -1.81
N VAL A 154 5.77 -6.89 -1.54
CA VAL A 154 4.82 -6.03 -2.24
C VAL A 154 5.29 -5.80 -3.66
N THR A 155 6.58 -5.56 -3.86
CA THR A 155 7.17 -5.38 -5.20
C THR A 155 7.02 -6.64 -6.05
N TYR A 156 7.33 -7.81 -5.50
CA TYR A 156 7.11 -9.09 -6.17
C TYR A 156 5.66 -9.29 -6.58
N GLN A 157 4.70 -9.10 -5.66
CA GLN A 157 3.27 -9.24 -5.93
C GLN A 157 2.79 -8.26 -6.99
N ALA A 158 3.21 -7.00 -6.93
CA ALA A 158 2.83 -5.99 -7.90
C ALA A 158 3.35 -6.33 -9.31
N LEU A 159 4.60 -6.77 -9.41
CA LEU A 159 5.20 -7.18 -10.68
C LEU A 159 4.53 -8.44 -11.23
N ASP A 160 4.37 -9.49 -10.43
CA ASP A 160 3.75 -10.75 -10.87
C ASP A 160 2.31 -10.52 -11.35
N ASN A 161 1.53 -9.68 -10.64
CA ASN A 161 0.19 -9.28 -11.07
C ASN A 161 0.19 -8.53 -12.42
N ALA A 162 1.18 -7.66 -12.65
CA ALA A 162 1.33 -6.96 -13.92
C ALA A 162 1.71 -7.93 -15.07
N PHE A 163 2.56 -8.93 -14.78
CA PHE A 163 2.92 -9.99 -15.72
C PHE A 163 1.77 -10.96 -16.01
N ILE A 164 0.84 -11.19 -15.08
CA ILE A 164 -0.36 -12.00 -15.32
C ILE A 164 -1.40 -11.22 -16.13
N ALA A 165 -1.52 -9.91 -15.90
CA ALA A 165 -2.48 -9.07 -16.62
C ALA A 165 -2.14 -8.90 -18.12
N HIS A 166 -0.87 -9.02 -18.47
CA HIS A 166 -0.37 -8.97 -19.84
C HIS A 166 0.16 -10.34 -20.25
N ASP A 167 -0.40 -10.97 -21.27
CA ASP A 167 0.05 -12.29 -21.74
C ASP A 167 1.42 -12.22 -22.44
N PHE A 168 2.49 -12.05 -21.65
CA PHE A 168 3.86 -12.00 -22.15
C PHE A 168 4.35 -13.37 -22.66
N ARG A 169 3.71 -14.46 -22.21
CA ARG A 169 4.04 -15.83 -22.63
C ARG A 169 3.64 -16.09 -24.09
N ALA A 170 2.70 -15.31 -24.63
CA ALA A 170 2.33 -15.32 -26.05
C ALA A 170 3.25 -14.46 -26.94
N MET A 171 4.16 -13.67 -26.36
CA MET A 171 5.00 -12.72 -27.09
C MET A 171 6.39 -13.27 -27.48
N PHE A 172 6.80 -14.40 -26.88
CA PHE A 172 8.07 -15.10 -27.12
C PHE A 172 7.83 -16.60 -27.29
#